data_AF-A0A7R6PR36-F1
#
_entry.id   AF-A0A7R6PR36-F1
#
_cell.length_a   1.000
_cell.length_b   1.000
_cell.length_c   1.000
_cell.angle_alpha   90.00
_cell.angle_beta   90.00
_cell.angle_gamma   90.00
#
_symmetry.space_group_name_H-M   'P 1'
#
loop_
_entity.id
_entity.type
_entity.pdbx_description
1 polymer ?
#
loop_
_entity_poly.entity_id
_entity_poly.type
_entity_poly.pdbx_seq_one_letter_code
_entity_poly.pdbx_strand_id
1 'polypeptide(L)'
;MRRLLLGVVVGILPFTSAFADVASDLETGQPMASIFSNAQAQGSSVESILGSVIASNSGLGAEAVCSAVTLEPANAASLAEFAIASGLPSSAVATSAMQCAPEQAPAVFSRMQELGVPNDELLASALEAGQDPTTLLEATAAGNPQAPGLNIAPGQRGRPVTPPPFGSNAGGGGGGNASPS
;
A
#
# COMPACT_ATOMS: atom_id res chain seq x y z
N MET A 1 -44.22 -17.04 38.93
CA MET A 1 -43.53 -16.42 37.77
C MET A 1 -42.06 -16.82 37.82
N ARG A 2 -41.62 -17.77 36.99
CA ARG A 2 -40.21 -18.21 36.93
C ARG A 2 -39.57 -17.57 35.70
N ARG A 3 -38.56 -16.71 35.91
CA ARG A 3 -37.78 -16.08 34.84
C ARG A 3 -36.57 -16.96 34.56
N LEU A 4 -36.50 -17.51 33.35
CA LEU A 4 -35.34 -18.20 32.80
C LEU A 4 -34.35 -17.13 32.31
N LEU A 5 -33.19 -17.06 32.94
CA LEU A 5 -32.05 -16.30 32.43
C LEU A 5 -31.32 -17.19 31.42
N LEU A 6 -31.52 -16.90 30.14
CA LEU A 6 -30.78 -17.48 29.02
C LEU A 6 -29.36 -16.86 29.06
N GLY A 7 -28.38 -17.63 29.52
CA GLY A 7 -26.97 -17.30 29.37
C GLY A 7 -26.56 -17.53 27.91
N VAL A 8 -26.29 -16.45 27.17
CA VAL A 8 -25.62 -16.51 25.87
C VAL A 8 -24.14 -16.80 26.14
N VAL A 9 -23.77 -18.07 26.07
CA VAL A 9 -22.37 -18.47 25.92
C VAL A 9 -22.00 -18.19 24.48
N VAL A 10 -21.34 -17.05 24.24
CA VAL A 10 -20.59 -16.83 22.99
C VAL A 10 -19.44 -17.82 23.00
N GLY A 11 -19.67 -18.99 22.43
CA GLY A 11 -18.64 -19.97 22.17
C GLY A 11 -17.66 -19.40 21.16
N ILE A 12 -16.45 -19.08 21.63
CA ILE A 12 -15.27 -19.02 20.79
C ILE A 12 -15.08 -20.45 20.30
N LEU A 13 -15.60 -20.77 19.12
CA LEU A 13 -15.31 -22.03 18.46
C LEU A 13 -13.81 -22.03 18.13
N PRO A 14 -13.03 -23.03 18.56
CA PRO A 14 -11.70 -23.22 18.04
C PRO A 14 -11.87 -23.59 16.57
N PHE A 15 -11.53 -22.68 15.68
CA PHE A 15 -11.34 -23.00 14.28
C PHE A 15 -10.12 -23.92 14.19
N THR A 16 -10.32 -25.22 14.44
CA THR A 16 -9.42 -26.25 13.96
C THR A 16 -9.68 -26.40 12.46
N SER A 17 -9.37 -25.36 11.70
CA SER A 17 -9.01 -25.53 10.30
C SER A 17 -7.93 -26.61 10.31
N ALA A 18 -8.17 -27.72 9.62
CA ALA A 18 -7.09 -28.59 9.21
C ALA A 18 -6.20 -27.70 8.36
N PHE A 19 -5.22 -27.07 9.00
CA PHE A 19 -4.18 -26.37 8.29
C PHE A 19 -3.61 -27.43 7.36
N ALA A 20 -3.59 -27.15 6.05
CA ALA A 20 -2.58 -27.77 5.22
C ALA A 20 -1.26 -27.72 6.01
N ASP A 21 -0.43 -28.76 5.93
CA ASP A 21 0.74 -28.93 6.79
C ASP A 21 1.86 -27.93 6.46
N VAL A 22 1.52 -26.64 6.48
CA VAL A 22 2.36 -25.47 6.28
C VAL A 22 3.47 -25.48 7.32
N ALA A 23 3.19 -25.95 8.54
CA ALA A 23 4.21 -26.12 9.56
C ALA A 23 5.26 -27.16 9.12
N SER A 24 4.86 -28.37 8.71
CA SER A 24 5.82 -29.38 8.23
C SER A 24 6.48 -28.99 6.91
N ASP A 25 5.77 -28.36 5.99
CA ASP A 25 6.34 -27.91 4.72
C ASP A 25 7.39 -26.78 4.95
N LEU A 26 7.16 -25.91 5.93
CA LEU A 26 8.14 -24.91 6.38
C LEU A 26 9.35 -25.57 7.06
N GLU A 27 9.13 -26.57 7.93
CA GLU A 27 10.20 -27.32 8.60
C GLU A 27 11.08 -28.11 7.62
N THR A 28 10.48 -28.62 6.55
CA THR A 28 11.19 -29.32 5.47
C THR A 28 11.85 -28.36 4.48
N GLY A 29 11.70 -27.04 4.68
CA GLY A 29 12.34 -26.02 3.86
C GLY A 29 11.83 -25.98 2.42
N GLN A 30 10.56 -26.34 2.21
CA GLN A 30 9.98 -26.26 0.88
C GLN A 30 9.90 -24.81 0.37
N PRO A 31 10.01 -24.60 -0.95
CA PRO A 31 9.80 -23.28 -1.53
C PRO A 31 8.39 -22.75 -1.21
N MET A 32 8.26 -21.47 -0.90
CA MET A 32 6.99 -20.85 -0.50
C MET A 32 5.88 -21.06 -1.54
N ALA A 33 6.21 -21.00 -2.83
CA ALA A 33 5.26 -21.30 -3.91
C ALA A 33 4.71 -22.74 -3.83
N SER A 34 5.53 -23.72 -3.46
CA SER A 34 5.10 -25.11 -3.27
C SER A 34 4.20 -25.25 -2.04
N ILE A 35 4.52 -24.56 -0.94
CA ILE A 35 3.70 -24.53 0.27
C ILE A 35 2.28 -24.04 -0.05
N PHE A 36 2.18 -22.90 -0.74
CA PHE A 36 0.88 -22.36 -1.14
C PHE A 36 0.15 -23.28 -2.13
N SER A 37 0.85 -23.83 -3.12
CA SER A 37 0.24 -24.75 -4.09
C SER A 37 -0.30 -26.02 -3.42
N ASN A 38 0.47 -26.63 -2.51
CA ASN A 38 0.08 -27.83 -1.78
C ASN A 38 -1.12 -27.57 -0.87
N ALA A 39 -1.14 -26.41 -0.22
CA ALA A 39 -2.22 -26.02 0.68
C ALA A 39 -3.52 -25.65 -0.06
N GLN A 40 -3.42 -24.99 -1.21
CA GLN A 40 -4.56 -24.74 -2.08
C GLN A 40 -5.14 -26.04 -2.64
N ALA A 41 -4.30 -27.02 -3.00
CA ALA A 41 -4.76 -28.34 -3.43
C ALA A 41 -5.56 -29.09 -2.35
N GLN A 42 -5.37 -28.71 -1.07
CA GLN A 42 -6.13 -29.21 0.08
C GLN A 42 -7.35 -28.34 0.41
N GLY A 43 -7.64 -27.31 -0.39
CA GLY A 43 -8.80 -26.44 -0.26
C GLY A 43 -8.64 -25.25 0.69
N SER A 44 -7.42 -24.94 1.14
CA SER A 44 -7.16 -23.73 1.92
C SER A 44 -7.15 -22.48 1.04
N SER A 45 -7.69 -21.37 1.55
CA SER A 45 -7.61 -20.07 0.86
C SER A 45 -6.21 -19.46 1.00
N VAL A 46 -5.83 -18.60 0.06
CA VAL A 46 -4.53 -17.88 0.09
C VAL A 46 -4.35 -17.11 1.40
N GLU A 47 -5.38 -16.41 1.86
CA GLU A 47 -5.35 -15.67 3.13
C GLU A 47 -5.13 -16.59 4.34
N SER A 48 -5.81 -17.75 4.37
CA SER A 48 -5.61 -18.73 5.46
C SER A 48 -4.19 -19.26 5.47
N ILE A 49 -3.64 -19.57 4.28
CA ILE A 49 -2.27 -20.07 4.14
C ILE A 49 -1.28 -19.00 4.57
N LEU A 50 -1.45 -17.77 4.09
CA LEU A 50 -0.63 -16.62 4.44
C LEU A 50 -0.64 -16.39 5.96
N GLY A 51 -1.83 -16.41 6.59
CA GLY A 51 -1.97 -16.28 8.03
C GLY A 51 -1.22 -17.38 8.80
N SER A 52 -1.30 -18.63 8.32
CA SER A 52 -0.54 -19.75 8.90
C SER A 52 0.96 -19.55 8.77
N VAL A 53 1.46 -19.13 7.60
CA VAL A 53 2.90 -18.89 7.40
C VAL A 53 3.40 -17.77 8.32
N ILE A 54 2.66 -16.67 8.42
CA ILE A 54 3.00 -15.54 9.30
C ILE A 54 3.02 -15.99 10.77
N ALA A 55 2.05 -16.80 11.19
CA ALA A 55 1.98 -17.32 12.55
C ALA A 55 3.09 -18.33 12.88
N SER A 56 3.49 -19.15 11.90
CA SER A 56 4.52 -20.19 12.08
C SER A 56 5.94 -19.64 12.00
N ASN A 57 6.20 -18.61 11.17
CA ASN A 57 7.53 -18.04 11.00
C ASN A 57 7.48 -16.58 10.56
N SER A 58 7.63 -15.65 11.51
CA SER A 58 7.61 -14.21 11.25
C SER A 58 8.74 -13.72 10.33
N GLY A 59 9.82 -14.49 10.17
CA GLY A 59 10.94 -14.15 9.29
C GLY A 59 10.64 -14.31 7.80
N LEU A 60 9.61 -15.08 7.44
CA LEU A 60 9.24 -15.37 6.05
C LEU A 60 8.03 -14.58 5.57
N GLY A 61 7.50 -13.67 6.39
CA GLY A 61 6.26 -12.95 6.12
C GLY A 61 6.26 -12.19 4.79
N ALA A 62 7.33 -11.46 4.48
CA ALA A 62 7.42 -10.70 3.23
C ALA A 62 7.44 -11.62 2.00
N GLU A 63 8.16 -12.75 2.05
CA GLU A 63 8.20 -13.72 0.95
C GLU A 63 6.87 -14.46 0.78
N ALA A 64 6.19 -14.74 1.90
CA ALA A 64 4.84 -15.29 1.91
C ALA A 64 3.82 -14.33 1.29
N VAL A 65 3.92 -13.03 1.58
CA VAL A 65 3.09 -11.98 0.94
C VAL A 65 3.33 -11.98 -0.58
N CYS A 66 4.58 -11.99 -1.04
CA CYS A 66 4.87 -12.04 -2.47
C CYS A 66 4.25 -13.27 -3.13
N SER A 67 4.35 -14.44 -2.48
CA SER A 67 3.79 -15.70 -2.99
C SER A 67 2.27 -15.65 -3.06
N ALA A 68 1.62 -15.13 -2.01
CA ALA A 68 0.17 -14.92 -1.96
C ALA A 68 -0.30 -13.97 -3.07
N VAL A 69 0.39 -12.84 -3.23
CA VAL A 69 0.09 -11.81 -4.23
C VAL A 69 0.31 -12.33 -5.66
N THR A 70 1.33 -13.17 -5.88
CA THR A 70 1.57 -13.80 -7.19
C THR A 70 0.44 -14.74 -7.59
N LEU A 71 -0.18 -15.42 -6.61
CA LEU A 71 -1.31 -16.32 -6.84
C LEU A 71 -2.62 -15.57 -7.07
N GLU A 72 -2.83 -14.47 -6.34
CA GLU A 72 -4.04 -13.65 -6.42
C GLU A 72 -3.69 -12.16 -6.61
N PRO A 73 -3.15 -11.76 -7.78
CA PRO A 73 -2.69 -10.39 -7.99
C PRO A 73 -3.83 -9.37 -7.86
N ALA A 74 -5.04 -9.73 -8.29
CA ALA A 74 -6.21 -8.87 -8.16
C ALA A 74 -6.57 -8.53 -6.69
N ASN A 75 -6.12 -9.34 -5.73
CA ASN A 75 -6.36 -9.15 -4.29
C ASN A 75 -5.13 -8.59 -3.56
N ALA A 76 -4.11 -8.10 -4.29
CA ALA A 76 -2.83 -7.70 -3.70
C ALA A 76 -2.98 -6.68 -2.54
N ALA A 77 -3.87 -5.70 -2.68
CA ALA A 77 -4.12 -4.70 -1.64
C ALA A 77 -4.75 -5.31 -0.38
N SER A 78 -5.72 -6.22 -0.53
CA SER A 78 -6.37 -6.90 0.59
C SER A 78 -5.43 -7.89 1.29
N LEU A 79 -4.60 -8.61 0.54
CA LEU A 79 -3.58 -9.50 1.10
C LEU A 79 -2.52 -8.72 1.88
N ALA A 80 -2.09 -7.57 1.36
CA ALA A 80 -1.16 -6.68 2.05
C ALA A 80 -1.77 -6.12 3.36
N GLU A 81 -3.03 -5.68 3.32
CA GLU A 81 -3.75 -5.25 4.52
C GLU A 81 -3.83 -6.38 5.57
N PHE A 82 -4.23 -7.58 5.14
CA PHE A 82 -4.30 -8.74 6.01
C PHE A 82 -2.95 -9.06 6.66
N ALA A 83 -1.86 -8.95 5.90
CA ALA A 83 -0.52 -9.23 6.39
C ALA A 83 -0.07 -8.22 7.46
N ILE A 84 -0.38 -6.93 7.27
CA ILE A 84 -0.13 -5.89 8.29
C ILE A 84 -0.98 -6.13 9.53
N ALA A 85 -2.26 -6.43 9.35
CA ALA A 85 -3.16 -6.77 10.46
C ALA A 85 -2.68 -8.02 11.23
N SER A 86 -1.97 -8.92 10.56
CA SER A 86 -1.33 -10.11 11.14
C SER A 86 0.01 -9.81 11.82
N GLY A 87 0.45 -8.55 11.86
CA GLY A 87 1.61 -8.09 12.61
C GLY A 87 2.90 -7.94 11.79
N LEU A 88 2.84 -8.06 10.46
CA LEU A 88 4.01 -7.77 9.62
C LEU A 88 4.25 -6.25 9.49
N PRO A 89 5.51 -5.81 9.34
CA PRO A 89 5.83 -4.41 9.15
C PRO A 89 5.30 -3.89 7.80
N SER A 90 4.64 -2.73 7.83
CA SER A 90 3.99 -2.09 6.67
C SER A 90 4.92 -1.90 5.49
N SER A 91 6.14 -1.39 5.73
CA SER A 91 7.13 -1.18 4.67
C SER A 91 7.51 -2.47 3.93
N ALA A 92 7.79 -3.56 4.65
CA ALA A 92 8.17 -4.82 4.04
C ALA A 92 7.00 -5.45 3.24
N VAL A 93 5.78 -5.33 3.77
CA VAL A 93 4.57 -5.80 3.11
C VAL A 93 4.30 -5.00 1.84
N ALA A 94 4.36 -3.67 1.93
CA ALA A 94 4.14 -2.77 0.80
C ALA A 94 5.18 -3.00 -0.31
N THR A 95 6.47 -3.05 0.05
CA THR A 95 7.55 -3.37 -0.90
C THR A 95 7.30 -4.71 -1.59
N SER A 96 7.05 -5.77 -0.82
CA SER A 96 6.84 -7.12 -1.35
C SER A 96 5.61 -7.20 -2.28
N ALA A 97 4.47 -6.66 -1.84
CA ALA A 97 3.24 -6.69 -2.62
C ALA A 97 3.37 -5.91 -3.95
N MET A 98 3.97 -4.72 -3.92
CA MET A 98 4.21 -3.91 -5.12
C MET A 98 5.24 -4.57 -6.06
N GLN A 99 6.25 -5.24 -5.51
CA GLN A 99 7.25 -5.93 -6.31
C GLN A 99 6.65 -7.13 -7.06
N CYS A 100 5.76 -7.88 -6.40
CA CYS A 100 5.21 -9.12 -6.95
C CYS A 100 3.91 -8.91 -7.75
N ALA A 101 3.24 -7.77 -7.59
CA ALA A 101 2.16 -7.32 -8.46
C ALA A 101 2.35 -5.84 -8.86
N PRO A 102 3.30 -5.53 -9.77
CA PRO A 102 3.62 -4.16 -10.16
C PRO A 102 2.43 -3.43 -10.78
N GLU A 103 1.59 -4.13 -11.53
CA GLU A 103 0.37 -3.56 -12.11
C GLU A 103 -0.66 -3.12 -11.06
N GLN A 104 -0.58 -3.70 -9.85
CA GLN A 104 -1.46 -3.40 -8.73
C GLN A 104 -0.82 -2.47 -7.71
N ALA A 105 0.40 -2.00 -7.98
CA ALA A 105 1.12 -1.10 -7.08
C ALA A 105 0.33 0.17 -6.72
N PRO A 106 -0.42 0.83 -7.64
CA PRO A 106 -1.26 1.96 -7.26
C PRO A 106 -2.34 1.58 -6.24
N ALA A 107 -3.00 0.43 -6.41
CA ALA A 107 -4.05 -0.04 -5.50
C ALA A 107 -3.48 -0.39 -4.12
N VAL A 108 -2.32 -1.05 -4.08
CA VAL A 108 -1.59 -1.32 -2.83
C VAL A 108 -1.21 -0.02 -2.14
N PHE A 109 -0.59 0.92 -2.88
CA PHE A 109 -0.15 2.21 -2.35
C PHE A 109 -1.31 3.03 -1.76
N SER A 110 -2.43 3.16 -2.48
CA SER A 110 -3.64 3.81 -1.97
C SER A 110 -4.19 3.11 -0.73
N ARG A 111 -4.24 1.78 -0.73
CA ARG A 111 -4.75 1.04 0.43
C ARG A 111 -3.88 1.22 1.66
N MET A 112 -2.56 1.21 1.51
CA MET A 112 -1.65 1.45 2.64
C MET A 112 -1.77 2.88 3.21
N GLN A 113 -2.00 3.87 2.35
CA GLN A 113 -2.31 5.24 2.80
C GLN A 113 -3.59 5.30 3.63
N GLU A 114 -4.65 4.60 3.20
CA GLU A 114 -5.91 4.51 3.95
C GLU A 114 -5.73 3.84 5.32
N LEU A 115 -4.79 2.89 5.43
CA LEU A 115 -4.39 2.25 6.68
C LEU A 115 -3.49 3.14 7.56
N GLY A 116 -3.15 4.35 7.10
CA GLY A 116 -2.37 5.33 7.84
C GLY A 116 -0.85 5.11 7.76
N VAL A 117 -0.36 4.30 6.82
CA VAL A 117 1.08 4.16 6.59
C VAL A 117 1.61 5.51 6.06
N PRO A 118 2.67 6.08 6.66
CA PRO A 118 3.19 7.37 6.23
C PRO A 118 3.62 7.38 4.75
N ASN A 119 3.32 8.46 4.04
CA ASN A 119 3.68 8.60 2.62
C ASN A 119 5.18 8.45 2.37
N ASP A 120 6.03 8.97 3.24
CA ASP A 120 7.49 8.86 3.08
C ASP A 120 7.95 7.38 3.14
N GLU A 121 7.32 6.58 4.01
CA GLU A 121 7.57 5.14 4.10
C GLU A 121 7.08 4.41 2.85
N LEU A 122 5.87 4.73 2.38
CA LEU A 122 5.32 4.11 1.18
C LEU A 122 6.09 4.46 -0.09
N LEU A 123 6.58 5.69 -0.21
CA LEU A 123 7.42 6.10 -1.33
C LEU A 123 8.78 5.39 -1.30
N ALA A 124 9.37 5.22 -0.12
CA ALA A 124 10.58 4.40 0.03
C ALA A 124 10.34 2.95 -0.38
N SER A 125 9.23 2.34 0.07
CA SER A 125 8.83 0.98 -0.33
C SER A 125 8.56 0.86 -1.82
N ALA A 126 7.91 1.85 -2.44
CA ALA A 126 7.65 1.88 -3.87
C ALA A 126 8.95 1.92 -4.68
N LEU A 127 9.89 2.80 -4.31
CA LEU A 127 11.20 2.90 -4.94
C LEU A 127 11.98 1.59 -4.82
N GLU A 128 11.97 0.97 -3.64
CA GLU A 128 12.61 -0.32 -3.41
C GLU A 128 11.98 -1.44 -4.25
N ALA A 129 10.64 -1.41 -4.41
CA ALA A 129 9.89 -2.31 -5.28
C ALA A 129 10.07 -2.03 -6.79
N GLY A 130 10.88 -1.03 -7.16
CA GLY A 130 11.13 -0.63 -8.55
C GLY A 130 9.97 0.13 -9.19
N GLN A 131 9.02 0.63 -8.40
CA GLN A 131 7.91 1.44 -8.87
C GLN A 131 8.35 2.89 -9.06
N ASP A 132 7.80 3.54 -10.09
CA ASP A 132 8.00 4.97 -10.32
C ASP A 132 7.04 5.78 -9.42
N PRO A 133 7.53 6.57 -8.45
CA PRO A 133 6.69 7.36 -7.57
C PRO A 133 5.75 8.33 -8.29
N THR A 134 6.12 8.79 -9.49
CA THR A 134 5.30 9.70 -10.30
C THR A 134 4.05 9.03 -10.87
N THR A 135 4.02 7.70 -10.88
CA THR A 135 2.86 6.91 -11.30
C THR A 135 1.92 6.55 -10.15
N LEU A 136 2.43 6.59 -8.90
CA LEU A 136 1.69 6.23 -7.69
C LEU A 136 1.09 7.45 -6.99
N LEU A 137 1.79 8.58 -7.03
CA LEU A 137 1.24 9.85 -6.63
C LEU A 137 0.44 10.39 -7.81
N GLU A 138 -0.83 10.77 -7.58
CA GLU A 138 -1.50 11.59 -8.57
C GLU A 138 -0.62 12.82 -8.85
N ALA A 139 -0.49 13.17 -10.13
CA ALA A 139 0.11 14.43 -10.51
C ALA A 139 -0.73 15.53 -9.87
N THR A 140 -0.31 15.97 -8.69
CA THR A 140 -0.69 17.26 -8.11
C THR A 140 -0.03 18.29 -9.00
N ALA A 141 -0.60 18.46 -10.19
CA ALA A 141 -0.27 19.51 -11.12
C ALA A 141 -0.17 20.78 -10.28
N ALA A 142 0.99 21.41 -10.32
CA ALA A 142 1.31 22.68 -9.68
C ALA A 142 0.41 23.79 -10.25
N GLY A 143 -0.86 23.72 -9.90
CA GLY A 143 -1.97 24.41 -10.51
C GLY A 143 -3.13 24.32 -9.54
N ASN A 144 -2.90 24.78 -8.32
CA ASN A 144 -3.96 25.12 -7.40
C ASN A 144 -4.97 26.03 -8.12
N PRO A 145 -6.21 25.61 -8.45
CA PRO A 145 -7.22 26.53 -8.98
C PRO A 145 -7.65 27.54 -7.89
N GLN A 146 -7.25 27.31 -6.65
CA GLN A 146 -7.45 28.18 -5.49
C GLN A 146 -6.11 28.67 -4.97
N ALA A 147 -5.21 29.13 -5.86
CA ALA A 147 -4.22 30.10 -5.41
C ALA A 147 -5.01 31.24 -4.74
N PRO A 148 -4.78 31.56 -3.45
CA PRO A 148 -5.46 32.66 -2.79
C PRO A 148 -4.92 33.96 -3.40
N GLY A 149 -5.54 34.37 -4.50
CA GLY A 149 -5.01 35.47 -5.29
C GLY A 149 -6.05 36.32 -5.99
N LEU A 150 -7.28 35.83 -6.20
CA LEU A 150 -8.33 36.63 -6.81
C LEU A 150 -9.68 36.19 -6.24
N ASN A 151 -10.27 37.00 -5.35
CA ASN A 151 -11.67 36.89 -4.90
C ASN A 151 -12.64 37.09 -6.08
N ILE A 152 -12.66 36.19 -7.05
CA ILE A 152 -13.53 36.26 -8.21
C ILE A 152 -14.60 35.19 -8.03
N ALA A 153 -15.80 35.64 -7.68
CA ALA A 153 -16.98 34.79 -7.62
C ALA A 153 -17.32 34.23 -9.02
N PRO A 154 -17.94 33.04 -9.12
CA PRO A 154 -18.31 32.44 -10.40
C PRO A 154 -19.20 33.38 -11.22
N GLY A 155 -18.72 33.81 -12.40
CA GLY A 155 -19.50 34.61 -13.36
C GLY A 155 -18.89 35.96 -13.77
N GLN A 156 -17.80 36.43 -13.16
CA GLN A 156 -17.13 37.65 -13.63
C GLN A 156 -16.11 37.37 -14.74
N ARG A 157 -16.42 37.82 -15.96
CA ARG A 157 -15.44 37.97 -17.05
C ARG A 157 -14.58 39.21 -16.79
N GLY A 158 -13.57 39.05 -15.94
CA GLY A 158 -12.54 40.06 -15.68
C GLY A 158 -11.61 40.25 -16.90
N ARG A 159 -11.11 41.48 -17.07
CA ARG A 159 -10.24 41.88 -18.19
C ARG A 159 -9.01 40.94 -18.29
N PRO A 160 -8.57 40.58 -19.50
CA PRO A 160 -7.37 39.77 -19.68
C PRO A 160 -6.17 40.44 -19.01
N VAL A 161 -5.61 39.79 -18.00
CA VAL A 161 -4.27 40.12 -17.51
C VAL A 161 -3.29 39.44 -18.44
N THR A 162 -2.64 40.22 -19.30
CA THR A 162 -1.55 39.73 -20.14
C THR A 162 -0.38 39.37 -19.23
N PRO A 163 0.03 38.09 -19.14
CA PRO A 163 1.21 37.74 -18.38
C PRO A 163 2.45 38.43 -19.00
N PRO A 164 3.45 38.80 -18.19
CA PRO A 164 4.74 39.26 -18.72
C PRO A 164 5.31 38.19 -19.66
N PRO A 165 5.87 38.56 -20.83
CA PRO A 165 6.43 37.57 -21.75
C PRO A 165 7.58 36.83 -21.07
N PHE A 166 7.57 35.50 -21.17
CA PHE A 166 8.72 34.68 -20.79
C PHE A 166 9.92 35.04 -21.68
N GLY A 167 11.06 35.24 -21.01
CA GLY A 167 12.42 35.43 -21.53
C GLY A 167 12.63 35.46 -23.04
N SER A 168 12.89 36.66 -23.57
CA SER A 168 13.80 36.81 -24.69
C SER A 168 15.18 36.29 -24.29
N ASN A 169 15.67 35.26 -24.98
CA ASN A 169 17.07 34.84 -24.97
C ASN A 169 17.96 36.03 -25.34
N ALA A 170 18.43 36.78 -24.36
CA ALA A 170 19.51 37.75 -24.48
C ALA A 170 20.26 37.77 -23.16
N GLY A 171 21.45 37.17 -23.17
CA GLY A 171 22.35 37.15 -22.03
C GLY A 171 22.83 38.54 -21.62
N GLY A 172 23.32 38.60 -20.38
CA GLY A 172 23.91 39.77 -19.72
C GLY A 172 23.44 39.75 -18.26
N GLY A 173 24.25 39.47 -17.24
CA GLY A 173 25.62 39.93 -17.04
C GLY A 173 25.58 41.15 -16.12
N GLY A 174 26.04 40.97 -14.88
CA GLY A 174 26.20 42.04 -13.88
C GLY A 174 24.93 42.30 -13.07
N GLY A 175 24.98 42.66 -11.79
CA GLY A 175 26.05 43.07 -10.90
C GLY A 175 25.37 43.40 -9.57
N GLY A 176 26.11 43.27 -8.46
CA GLY A 176 25.55 43.25 -7.11
C GLY A 176 24.68 44.44 -6.73
N ASN A 177 23.84 44.21 -5.71
CA ASN A 177 23.31 45.29 -4.89
C ASN A 177 23.67 45.00 -3.44
N ALA A 178 24.53 45.86 -2.88
CA ALA A 178 24.78 45.94 -1.44
C ALA A 178 23.49 46.40 -0.74
N SER A 179 23.14 45.75 0.36
CA SER A 179 22.05 46.19 1.24
C SER A 179 22.41 47.51 1.92
N PRO A 180 21.54 48.53 1.90
CA PRO A 180 21.70 49.71 2.74
C PRO A 180 21.08 49.53 4.13
N SER A 181 21.64 50.32 5.05
CA SER A 181 21.37 50.56 6.49
C SER A 181 21.76 49.46 7.47
#